data_AF-A0A3D8JPX2-F1
#
_entry.id   AF-A0A3D8JPX2-F1
#
_cell.length_a   1.000
_cell.length_b   1.000
_cell.length_c   1.000
_cell.angle_alpha   90.00
_cell.angle_beta   90.00
_cell.angle_gamma   90.00
#
_symmetry.space_group_name_H-M   'P 1'
#
loop_
_entity.id
_entity.type
_entity.pdbx_description
1 polymer ?
#
loop_
_entity_poly.entity_id
_entity_poly.type
_entity_poly.pdbx_seq_one_letter_code
_entity_poly.pdbx_strand_id
1 'polypeptide(L)'
;MSGYGSGYSTGGTASGDGRTTQVGLQSGLSPKDRAVLCDTVCNCKRIGVASVDGKIQRQRCVMQRLNYQDMVSQLTTGQRTVYRPEVAYDMRPDVPTPIMSSQDPLQPHPFLPNWLNKYWPGGYAEYKKLAGQGLIRRPDVIVVNDPDQPPVQSNIKMCVEMKFPPDDFSREQRTDYIRIAGGPNKFERIGPAECKCGEEKEDTETSKSTQSKASKQSDLEDLFGGGSSPSMGGGSPPLPPMPPLPVFP
;
A
#
# COMPACT_ATOMS: atom_id res chain seq x y z
N MET A 1 -46.30 -31.06 -47.27
CA MET A 1 -45.67 -29.77 -47.61
C MET A 1 -44.51 -29.55 -46.65
N SER A 2 -43.32 -29.42 -47.24
CA SER A 2 -42.01 -29.09 -46.65
C SER A 2 -42.05 -27.78 -45.84
N GLY A 3 -41.13 -27.47 -44.92
CA GLY A 3 -39.86 -28.08 -44.57
C GLY A 3 -39.21 -27.36 -43.37
N TYR A 4 -38.19 -28.00 -42.80
CA TYR A 4 -37.30 -27.44 -41.80
C TYR A 4 -36.34 -26.42 -42.43
N GLY A 5 -36.19 -25.24 -41.83
CA GLY A 5 -35.21 -24.24 -42.22
C GLY A 5 -34.13 -24.09 -41.15
N SER A 6 -32.96 -24.69 -41.38
CA SER A 6 -31.71 -24.42 -40.65
C SER A 6 -31.22 -23.01 -40.96
N GLY A 7 -31.08 -22.18 -39.93
CA GLY A 7 -30.35 -20.91 -40.03
C GLY A 7 -28.86 -21.12 -39.72
N TYR A 8 -28.02 -21.19 -40.76
CA TYR A 8 -26.57 -21.09 -40.62
C TYR A 8 -26.16 -19.61 -40.60
N SER A 9 -25.65 -19.11 -39.46
CA SER A 9 -24.94 -17.82 -39.44
C SER A 9 -23.55 -18.01 -40.04
N THR A 10 -23.35 -17.54 -41.25
CA THR A 10 -22.04 -17.52 -41.89
C THR A 10 -21.29 -16.30 -41.38
N GLY A 11 -20.36 -16.50 -40.43
CA GLY A 11 -19.45 -15.45 -39.98
C GLY A 11 -18.42 -15.17 -41.07
N GLY A 12 -18.46 -13.98 -41.67
CA GLY A 12 -17.49 -13.55 -42.66
C GLY A 12 -16.15 -13.20 -42.01
N THR A 13 -15.08 -13.92 -42.36
CA THR A 13 -13.72 -13.46 -42.10
C THR A 13 -13.29 -12.56 -43.26
N ALA A 14 -13.34 -11.25 -43.05
CA ALA A 14 -12.69 -10.31 -43.95
C ALA A 14 -11.17 -10.53 -43.87
N SER A 15 -10.52 -10.75 -45.02
CA SER A 15 -9.06 -10.78 -45.12
C SER A 15 -8.54 -9.35 -45.05
N GLY A 16 -7.96 -8.99 -43.92
CA GLY A 16 -7.13 -7.81 -43.72
C GLY A 16 -6.04 -8.18 -42.71
N ASP A 17 -4.97 -7.40 -42.64
CA ASP A 17 -3.88 -7.55 -41.67
C ASP A 17 -4.38 -7.24 -40.25
N GLY A 18 -5.23 -8.14 -39.74
CA GLY A 18 -5.84 -8.10 -38.44
C GLY A 18 -4.77 -8.33 -37.40
N ARG A 19 -4.23 -7.23 -36.86
CA ARG A 19 -3.49 -7.25 -35.61
C ARG A 19 -4.46 -7.73 -34.53
N THR A 20 -4.48 -9.03 -34.27
CA THR A 20 -5.21 -9.59 -33.14
C THR A 20 -4.60 -9.01 -31.87
N THR A 21 -5.27 -8.04 -31.25
CA THR A 21 -4.94 -7.67 -29.87
C THR A 21 -5.19 -8.92 -29.05
N GLN A 22 -4.12 -9.58 -28.59
CA GLN A 22 -4.25 -10.63 -27.59
C GLN A 22 -4.86 -9.97 -26.36
N VAL A 23 -6.19 -10.05 -26.22
CA VAL A 23 -6.89 -9.80 -24.97
C VAL A 23 -6.67 -11.04 -24.09
N GLY A 24 -5.40 -11.38 -23.87
CA GLY A 24 -5.04 -12.27 -22.78
C GLY A 24 -5.34 -11.49 -21.52
N LEU A 25 -6.23 -12.01 -20.67
CA LEU A 25 -6.29 -11.58 -19.27
C LEU A 25 -4.88 -11.77 -18.71
N GLN A 26 -4.08 -10.70 -18.67
CA GLN A 26 -2.81 -10.74 -17.99
C GLN A 26 -3.14 -11.00 -16.52
N SER A 27 -2.91 -12.24 -16.09
CA SER A 27 -3.05 -12.62 -14.69
C SER A 27 -1.88 -12.03 -13.93
N GLY A 28 -2.17 -11.27 -12.88
CA GLY A 28 -1.15 -10.67 -12.01
C GLY A 28 -0.91 -9.18 -12.25
N LEU A 29 -0.04 -8.63 -11.42
CA LEU A 29 0.36 -7.25 -11.38
C LEU A 29 1.09 -6.86 -12.66
N SER A 30 0.79 -5.65 -13.14
CA SER A 30 1.57 -5.07 -14.22
C SER A 30 3.03 -4.87 -13.77
N PRO A 31 4.01 -4.87 -14.68
CA PRO A 31 5.42 -4.64 -14.32
C PRO A 31 5.63 -3.35 -13.51
N LYS A 32 4.86 -2.29 -13.82
CA LYS A 32 4.89 -1.01 -13.10
C LYS A 32 4.38 -1.16 -11.67
N ASP A 33 3.21 -1.80 -11.48
CA ASP A 33 2.65 -1.97 -10.14
C ASP A 33 3.53 -2.89 -9.29
N ARG A 34 4.03 -3.97 -9.89
CA ARG A 34 4.96 -4.88 -9.22
C ARG A 34 6.22 -4.16 -8.76
N ALA A 35 6.81 -3.28 -9.59
CA ALA A 35 7.99 -2.52 -9.20
C ALA A 35 7.74 -1.63 -7.97
N VAL A 36 6.63 -0.88 -7.94
CA VAL A 36 6.29 0.01 -6.82
C VAL A 36 6.00 -0.78 -5.54
N LEU A 37 5.19 -1.83 -5.65
CA LEU A 37 4.81 -2.65 -4.50
C LEU A 37 6.01 -3.43 -3.96
N CYS A 38 6.87 -3.96 -4.83
CA CYS A 38 8.08 -4.65 -4.39
C CYS A 38 9.13 -3.72 -3.77
N ASP A 39 9.33 -2.50 -4.30
CA ASP A 39 10.17 -1.51 -3.64
C ASP A 39 9.66 -1.21 -2.21
N THR A 40 8.34 -1.04 -2.08
CA THR A 40 7.70 -0.82 -0.77
C THR A 40 7.92 -2.00 0.17
N VAL A 41 7.69 -3.23 -0.30
CA VAL A 41 7.93 -4.48 0.46
C VAL A 41 9.39 -4.59 0.90
N CYS A 42 10.34 -4.37 0.00
CA CYS A 42 11.77 -4.49 0.32
C CYS A 42 12.21 -3.45 1.34
N ASN A 43 11.76 -2.21 1.20
CA ASN A 43 12.00 -1.18 2.21
C ASN A 43 11.40 -1.56 3.56
N CYS A 44 10.14 -1.99 3.60
CA CYS A 44 9.46 -2.36 4.84
C CYS A 44 9.96 -3.65 5.48
N LYS A 45 10.54 -4.57 4.70
CA LYS A 45 11.28 -5.73 5.24
C LYS A 45 12.45 -5.26 6.11
N ARG A 46 13.19 -4.26 5.62
CA ARG A 46 14.41 -3.72 6.25
C ARG A 46 14.13 -2.87 7.48
N ILE A 47 13.17 -1.93 7.39
CA ILE A 47 12.92 -0.97 8.47
C ILE A 47 11.71 -1.33 9.35
N GLY A 48 10.59 -1.74 8.74
CA GLY A 48 9.29 -1.80 9.39
C GLY A 48 8.90 -0.52 10.16
N VAL A 49 7.96 -0.65 11.11
CA VAL A 49 7.58 0.39 12.07
C VAL A 49 7.53 -0.23 13.45
N ALA A 50 8.25 0.32 14.43
CA ALA A 50 8.18 -0.17 15.81
C ALA A 50 6.84 0.21 16.47
N SER A 51 6.19 -0.77 17.08
CA SER A 51 5.04 -0.58 17.95
C SER A 51 5.48 -0.23 19.38
N VAL A 52 4.54 0.23 20.22
CA VAL A 52 4.79 0.57 21.63
C VAL A 52 5.36 -0.62 22.42
N ASP A 53 4.99 -1.85 22.02
CA ASP A 53 5.49 -3.11 22.58
C ASP A 53 6.81 -3.59 21.94
N GLY A 54 7.47 -2.75 21.12
CA GLY A 54 8.74 -3.06 20.46
C GLY A 54 8.62 -3.98 19.24
N LYS A 55 7.42 -4.47 18.90
CA LYS A 55 7.21 -5.32 17.72
C LYS A 55 7.33 -4.51 16.43
N ILE A 56 7.96 -5.10 15.42
CA ILE A 56 8.12 -4.49 14.11
C ILE A 56 6.90 -4.80 13.23
N GLN A 57 6.10 -3.78 12.93
CA GLN A 57 4.90 -3.83 12.10
C GLN A 57 5.22 -3.51 10.64
N ARG A 58 5.42 -4.54 9.83
CA ARG A 58 5.77 -4.38 8.41
C ARG A 58 4.58 -3.96 7.54
N GLN A 59 3.38 -4.47 7.81
CA GLN A 59 2.16 -4.03 7.10
C GLN A 59 1.86 -2.54 7.33
N ARG A 60 2.04 -2.07 8.58
CA ARG A 60 1.90 -0.64 8.89
C ARG A 60 2.91 0.21 8.12
N CYS A 61 4.14 -0.26 7.94
CA CYS A 61 5.13 0.41 7.10
C CYS A 61 4.65 0.54 5.65
N VAL A 62 4.11 -0.53 5.06
CA VAL A 62 3.59 -0.52 3.68
C VAL A 62 2.49 0.52 3.55
N MET A 63 1.49 0.46 4.42
CA MET A 63 0.37 1.42 4.42
C MET A 63 0.87 2.86 4.52
N GLN A 64 1.78 3.16 5.46
CA GLN A 64 2.30 4.52 5.63
C GLN A 64 3.05 5.02 4.40
N ARG A 65 3.85 4.17 3.76
CA ARG A 65 4.62 4.54 2.56
C ARG A 65 3.72 4.79 1.35
N LEU A 66 2.73 3.93 1.12
CA LEU A 66 1.79 4.12 0.01
C LEU A 66 0.91 5.37 0.23
N ASN A 67 0.46 5.61 1.46
CA ASN A 67 -0.27 6.84 1.80
C ASN A 67 0.61 8.09 1.61
N TYR A 68 1.89 8.03 1.98
CA TYR A 68 2.83 9.13 1.76
C TYR A 68 3.05 9.39 0.27
N GLN A 69 3.22 8.33 -0.55
CA GLN A 69 3.32 8.46 -2.00
C GLN A 69 2.06 9.10 -2.60
N ASP A 70 0.88 8.69 -2.12
CA ASP A 70 -0.39 9.25 -2.54
C ASP A 70 -0.51 10.75 -2.20
N MET A 71 -0.14 11.13 -0.98
CA MET A 71 -0.07 12.52 -0.55
C MET A 71 0.87 13.35 -1.44
N VAL A 72 2.09 12.87 -1.68
CA VAL A 72 3.06 13.57 -2.53
C VAL A 72 2.53 13.70 -3.96
N SER A 73 1.92 12.65 -4.51
CA SER A 73 1.31 12.68 -5.84
C SER A 73 0.23 13.74 -5.93
N GLN A 74 -0.66 13.81 -4.94
CA GLN A 74 -1.72 14.82 -4.88
C GLN A 74 -1.14 16.24 -4.79
N LEU A 75 -0.12 16.46 -3.97
CA LEU A 75 0.50 17.79 -3.82
C LEU A 75 1.28 18.24 -5.07
N THR A 76 1.91 17.31 -5.79
CA THR A 76 2.81 17.64 -6.90
C THR A 76 2.13 17.62 -8.26
N THR A 77 1.15 16.73 -8.46
CA THR A 77 0.48 16.51 -9.75
C THR A 77 -1.03 16.77 -9.71
N GLY A 78 -1.61 16.95 -8.51
CA GLY A 78 -3.06 17.02 -8.33
C GLY A 78 -3.78 15.67 -8.46
N GLN A 79 -3.06 14.57 -8.69
CA GLN A 79 -3.65 13.25 -8.92
C GLN A 79 -3.33 12.27 -7.78
N ARG A 80 -4.30 11.43 -7.43
CA ARG A 80 -4.10 10.29 -6.52
C ARG A 80 -3.36 9.16 -7.23
N THR A 81 -2.63 8.37 -6.46
CA THR A 81 -2.08 7.08 -6.92
C THR A 81 -3.20 6.05 -7.06
N VAL A 82 -2.91 4.91 -7.68
CA VAL A 82 -3.86 3.78 -7.82
C VAL A 82 -3.87 2.82 -6.62
N TYR A 83 -3.05 3.06 -5.60
CA TYR A 83 -2.89 2.13 -4.48
C TYR A 83 -3.77 2.56 -3.31
N ARG A 84 -4.60 1.65 -2.82
CA ARG A 84 -5.47 1.84 -1.66
C ARG A 84 -5.11 0.82 -0.59
N PRO A 85 -4.22 1.18 0.36
CA PRO A 85 -3.82 0.26 1.41
C PRO A 85 -4.93 0.08 2.45
N GLU A 86 -5.01 -1.12 3.03
CA GLU A 86 -5.82 -1.42 4.22
C GLU A 86 -7.32 -1.04 4.11
N VAL A 87 -7.90 -1.22 2.91
CA VAL A 87 -9.34 -1.01 2.69
C VAL A 87 -10.12 -2.18 3.29
N ALA A 88 -11.00 -1.90 4.26
CA ALA A 88 -11.91 -2.92 4.78
C ALA A 88 -13.09 -3.14 3.84
N TYR A 89 -13.56 -4.38 3.74
CA TYR A 89 -14.72 -4.79 2.95
C TYR A 89 -15.74 -5.51 3.82
N ASP A 90 -17.01 -5.18 3.61
CA ASP A 90 -18.14 -5.95 4.11
C ASP A 90 -18.40 -7.14 3.17
N MET A 91 -18.29 -8.35 3.71
CA MET A 91 -18.39 -9.59 2.95
C MET A 91 -19.81 -10.17 2.93
N ARG A 92 -20.77 -9.55 3.64
CA ARG A 92 -22.15 -10.05 3.74
C ARG A 92 -22.95 -9.97 2.43
N PRO A 93 -22.88 -8.89 1.63
CA PRO A 93 -23.56 -8.84 0.34
C PRO A 93 -22.92 -9.80 -0.66
N ASP A 94 -23.65 -10.20 -1.72
CA ASP A 94 -23.13 -11.10 -2.76
C ASP A 94 -21.84 -10.57 -3.41
N VAL A 95 -21.81 -9.26 -3.67
CA VAL A 95 -20.63 -8.51 -4.09
C VAL A 95 -20.06 -7.78 -2.87
N PRO A 96 -18.85 -8.11 -2.38
CA PRO A 96 -18.25 -7.43 -1.25
C PRO A 96 -18.13 -5.91 -1.47
N THR A 97 -18.51 -5.13 -0.47
CA THR A 97 -18.55 -3.66 -0.58
C THR A 97 -17.44 -3.01 0.24
N PRO A 98 -16.70 -2.03 -0.32
CA PRO A 98 -15.66 -1.34 0.43
C PRO A 98 -16.28 -0.45 1.51
N ILE A 99 -15.64 -0.44 2.67
CA ILE A 99 -16.00 0.38 3.83
C ILE A 99 -15.22 1.69 3.75
N MET A 100 -15.83 2.66 3.07
CA MET A 100 -15.24 3.98 2.82
C MET A 100 -15.74 5.04 3.81
N SER A 101 -15.03 6.16 3.90
CA SER A 101 -15.45 7.33 4.67
C SER A 101 -16.73 7.93 4.07
N SER A 102 -17.63 8.39 4.93
CA SER A 102 -18.83 9.12 4.48
C SER A 102 -18.52 10.56 4.03
N GLN A 103 -17.35 11.09 4.37
CA GLN A 103 -16.91 12.44 4.00
C GLN A 103 -16.15 12.45 2.66
N ASP A 104 -15.40 11.38 2.37
CA ASP A 104 -14.68 11.20 1.11
C ASP A 104 -14.78 9.71 0.70
N PRO A 105 -15.53 9.38 -0.36
CA PRO A 105 -15.70 7.99 -0.81
C PRO A 105 -14.42 7.35 -1.36
N LEU A 106 -13.35 8.13 -1.55
CA LEU A 106 -12.04 7.65 -2.01
C LEU A 106 -11.10 7.31 -0.84
N GLN A 107 -11.48 7.64 0.40
CA GLN A 107 -10.71 7.34 1.60
C GLN A 107 -11.32 6.17 2.37
N PRO A 108 -10.51 5.19 2.81
CA PRO A 108 -10.98 4.13 3.70
C PRO A 108 -11.60 4.73 4.98
N HIS A 109 -12.59 4.05 5.55
CA HIS A 109 -13.17 4.52 6.80
C HIS A 109 -12.10 4.48 7.93
N PRO A 110 -11.80 5.61 8.59
CA PRO A 110 -10.65 5.70 9.49
C PRO A 110 -10.81 4.86 10.77
N PHE A 111 -12.04 4.56 11.17
CA PHE A 111 -12.32 3.83 12.40
C PHE A 111 -13.47 2.83 12.26
N LEU A 112 -13.12 1.57 11.97
CA LEU A 112 -14.07 0.49 11.72
C LEU A 112 -15.13 0.29 12.84
N PRO A 113 -14.83 0.42 14.14
CA PRO A 113 -15.85 0.27 15.18
C PRO A 113 -17.02 1.26 15.07
N ASN A 114 -16.77 2.51 14.65
CA ASN A 114 -17.85 3.47 14.42
C ASN A 114 -18.73 3.07 13.23
N TRP A 115 -18.11 2.59 12.15
CA TRP A 115 -18.84 2.06 11.01
C TRP A 115 -19.72 0.87 11.43
N LEU A 116 -19.16 -0.07 12.21
CA LEU A 116 -19.90 -1.22 12.72
C LEU A 116 -21.07 -0.80 13.62
N ASN A 117 -20.88 0.15 14.54
CA ASN A 117 -21.99 0.66 15.36
C ASN A 117 -23.15 1.24 14.55
N LYS A 118 -22.84 1.84 13.39
CA LYS A 118 -23.84 2.50 12.54
C LYS A 118 -24.51 1.56 11.54
N TYR A 119 -23.76 0.63 10.95
CA TYR A 119 -24.21 -0.15 9.79
C TYR A 119 -24.30 -1.67 10.03
N TRP A 120 -23.76 -2.17 11.16
CA TRP A 120 -23.90 -3.57 11.53
C TRP A 120 -25.21 -3.80 12.33
N PRO A 121 -26.04 -4.79 11.99
CA PRO A 121 -27.20 -5.17 12.79
C PRO A 121 -26.79 -5.52 14.23
N GLY A 122 -27.27 -4.75 15.22
CA GLY A 122 -26.86 -4.89 16.62
C GLY A 122 -25.53 -4.21 16.98
N GLY A 123 -24.92 -3.48 16.04
CA GLY A 123 -23.73 -2.67 16.28
C GLY A 123 -22.44 -3.46 16.49
N TYR A 124 -21.41 -2.76 16.98
CA TYR A 124 -20.07 -3.34 17.19
C TYR A 124 -20.08 -4.52 18.19
N ALA A 125 -20.91 -4.44 19.23
CA ALA A 125 -21.01 -5.49 20.25
C ALA A 125 -21.49 -6.82 19.65
N GLU A 126 -22.45 -6.77 18.72
CA GLU A 126 -22.96 -7.95 18.04
C GLU A 126 -21.93 -8.50 17.04
N TYR A 127 -21.28 -7.63 16.26
CA TYR A 127 -20.17 -8.02 15.40
C TYR A 127 -19.08 -8.79 16.17
N LYS A 128 -18.73 -8.33 17.38
CA LYS A 128 -17.66 -8.96 18.18
C LYS A 128 -17.97 -10.41 18.54
N LYS A 129 -19.25 -10.79 18.67
CA LYS A 129 -19.67 -12.19 18.91
C LYS A 129 -19.45 -13.08 17.68
N LEU A 130 -19.42 -12.47 16.50
CA LEU A 130 -19.21 -13.11 15.20
C LEU A 130 -17.78 -12.93 14.68
N ALA A 131 -16.88 -12.34 15.49
CA ALA A 131 -15.50 -12.10 15.11
C ALA A 131 -14.80 -13.42 14.76
N GLY A 132 -13.97 -13.40 13.71
CA GLY A 132 -13.31 -14.59 13.18
C GLY A 132 -14.06 -15.31 12.05
N GLN A 133 -15.35 -15.01 11.82
CA GLN A 133 -16.13 -15.60 10.73
C GLN A 133 -15.83 -15.02 9.33
N GLY A 134 -14.85 -14.11 9.22
CA GLY A 134 -14.48 -13.51 7.92
C GLY A 134 -15.50 -12.54 7.33
N LEU A 135 -16.46 -12.04 8.11
CA LEU A 135 -17.51 -11.15 7.62
C LEU A 135 -17.02 -9.73 7.28
N ILE A 136 -15.89 -9.32 7.86
CA ILE A 136 -15.14 -8.14 7.44
C ILE A 136 -13.73 -8.60 7.08
N ARG A 137 -13.25 -8.15 5.93
CA ARG A 137 -11.93 -8.52 5.39
C ARG A 137 -11.18 -7.28 4.98
N ARG A 138 -9.86 -7.26 5.20
CA ARG A 138 -9.02 -6.09 4.92
C ARG A 138 -7.72 -6.55 4.25
N PRO A 139 -7.69 -6.60 2.91
CA PRO A 139 -6.48 -6.87 2.16
C PRO A 139 -5.41 -5.79 2.41
N ASP A 140 -4.14 -6.15 2.25
CA ASP A 140 -3.05 -5.19 2.46
C ASP A 140 -3.10 -4.04 1.45
N VAL A 141 -3.30 -4.32 0.16
CA VAL A 141 -3.41 -3.29 -0.89
C VAL A 141 -4.44 -3.66 -1.96
N ILE A 142 -5.31 -2.71 -2.29
CA ILE A 142 -6.12 -2.74 -3.50
C ILE A 142 -5.49 -1.81 -4.54
N VAL A 143 -5.22 -2.34 -5.72
CA VAL A 143 -4.86 -1.54 -6.90
C VAL A 143 -6.14 -1.29 -7.68
N VAL A 144 -6.48 -0.02 -7.93
CA VAL A 144 -7.66 0.38 -8.72
C VAL A 144 -7.31 0.67 -10.17
N ASN A 145 -8.30 0.60 -11.06
CA ASN A 145 -8.16 1.02 -12.46
C ASN A 145 -8.17 2.54 -12.57
N ASP A 146 -9.10 3.19 -11.87
CA ASP A 146 -9.27 4.63 -11.80
C ASP A 146 -9.08 5.12 -10.36
N PRO A 147 -8.07 5.98 -10.08
CA PRO A 147 -7.80 6.49 -8.74
C PRO A 147 -8.87 7.46 -8.21
N ASP A 148 -9.72 8.02 -9.07
CA ASP A 148 -10.79 8.95 -8.71
C ASP A 148 -12.15 8.25 -8.49
N GLN A 149 -12.14 6.91 -8.47
CA GLN A 149 -13.31 6.07 -8.18
C GLN A 149 -13.05 5.20 -6.94
N PRO A 150 -14.09 4.87 -6.15
CA PRO A 150 -13.95 4.00 -5.00
C PRO A 150 -13.48 2.60 -5.41
N PRO A 151 -12.86 1.82 -4.51
CA PRO A 151 -12.35 0.48 -4.79
C PRO A 151 -13.47 -0.57 -4.78
N VAL A 152 -14.56 -0.31 -5.50
CA VAL A 152 -15.63 -1.27 -5.76
C VAL A 152 -15.14 -2.32 -6.76
N GLN A 153 -15.74 -3.52 -6.76
CA GLN A 153 -15.25 -4.67 -7.51
C GLN A 153 -14.99 -4.39 -9.01
N SER A 154 -15.83 -3.58 -9.66
CA SER A 154 -15.66 -3.16 -11.07
C SER A 154 -14.44 -2.26 -11.30
N ASN A 155 -14.03 -1.48 -10.30
CA ASN A 155 -12.87 -0.61 -10.36
C ASN A 155 -11.59 -1.26 -9.78
N ILE A 156 -11.68 -2.42 -9.15
CA ILE A 156 -10.48 -3.15 -8.71
C ILE A 156 -9.72 -3.62 -9.94
N LYS A 157 -8.43 -3.31 -10.01
CA LYS A 157 -7.48 -3.91 -10.96
C LYS A 157 -6.92 -5.20 -10.37
N MET A 158 -6.36 -5.11 -9.16
CA MET A 158 -5.75 -6.22 -8.42
C MET A 158 -6.00 -6.08 -6.92
N CYS A 159 -6.27 -7.18 -6.24
CA CYS A 159 -6.19 -7.31 -4.79
C CYS A 159 -4.85 -7.99 -4.45
N VAL A 160 -4.04 -7.31 -3.64
CA VAL A 160 -2.69 -7.75 -3.30
C VAL A 160 -2.62 -8.03 -1.81
N GLU A 161 -2.23 -9.25 -1.47
CA GLU A 161 -1.83 -9.63 -0.12
C GLU A 161 -0.32 -9.67 -0.03
N MET A 162 0.24 -8.95 0.93
CA MET A 162 1.66 -8.93 1.22
C MET A 162 1.95 -9.86 2.40
N LYS A 163 3.03 -10.64 2.33
CA LYS A 163 3.47 -11.48 3.45
C LYS A 163 4.93 -11.24 3.77
N PHE A 164 5.22 -11.20 5.06
CA PHE A 164 6.58 -11.12 5.59
C PHE A 164 6.84 -12.37 6.42
N PRO A 165 7.86 -13.18 6.11
CA PRO A 165 8.16 -14.38 6.90
C PRO A 165 8.30 -14.07 8.40
N PRO A 166 7.80 -14.98 9.28
CA PRO A 166 7.27 -16.31 8.99
C PRO A 166 5.77 -16.36 8.66
N ASP A 167 5.10 -15.22 8.49
CA ASP A 167 3.64 -15.18 8.31
C ASP A 167 3.23 -15.80 6.96
N ASP A 168 2.22 -16.68 6.98
CA ASP A 168 1.64 -17.30 5.79
C ASP A 168 0.15 -16.96 5.65
N PHE A 169 -0.44 -17.27 4.48
CA PHE A 169 -1.83 -17.01 4.16
C PHE A 169 -2.70 -18.25 4.38
N SER A 170 -3.89 -18.05 4.94
CA SER A 170 -4.90 -19.13 4.99
C SER A 170 -5.63 -19.27 3.65
N ARG A 171 -6.12 -20.49 3.35
CA ARG A 171 -6.94 -20.76 2.16
C ARG A 171 -8.23 -19.92 2.14
N GLU A 172 -8.80 -19.65 3.30
CA GLU A 172 -10.00 -18.84 3.47
C GLU A 172 -9.75 -17.38 3.08
N GLN A 173 -8.67 -16.77 3.58
CA GLN A 173 -8.28 -15.41 3.20
C GLN A 173 -8.11 -15.26 1.70
N ARG A 174 -7.46 -16.23 1.04
CA ARG A 174 -7.31 -16.21 -0.42
C ARG A 174 -8.66 -16.20 -1.13
N THR A 175 -9.60 -17.02 -0.69
CA THR A 175 -10.93 -17.13 -1.31
C THR A 175 -11.71 -15.82 -1.16
N ASP A 176 -11.66 -15.22 0.03
CA ASP A 176 -12.33 -13.95 0.30
C ASP A 176 -11.75 -12.80 -0.51
N TYR A 177 -10.42 -12.74 -0.66
CA TYR A 177 -9.77 -11.68 -1.43
C TYR A 177 -9.98 -11.83 -2.95
N ILE A 178 -10.05 -13.07 -3.44
CA ILE A 178 -10.51 -13.37 -4.81
C ILE A 178 -11.95 -12.88 -5.01
N ARG A 179 -12.83 -13.10 -4.03
CA ARG A 179 -14.21 -12.63 -4.06
C ARG A 179 -14.30 -11.11 -4.04
N ILE A 180 -13.51 -10.42 -3.21
CA ILE A 180 -13.39 -8.95 -3.23
C ILE A 180 -12.96 -8.48 -4.62
N ALA A 181 -11.92 -9.09 -5.19
CA ALA A 181 -11.37 -8.70 -6.48
C ALA A 181 -12.33 -8.98 -7.66
N GLY A 182 -13.27 -9.90 -7.49
CA GLY A 182 -14.20 -10.33 -8.55
C GLY A 182 -13.65 -11.39 -9.48
N GLY A 183 -12.58 -12.09 -9.09
CA GLY A 183 -12.01 -13.17 -9.89
C GLY A 183 -10.59 -13.57 -9.48
N PRO A 184 -10.19 -14.83 -9.73
CA PRO A 184 -8.89 -15.37 -9.31
C PRO A 184 -7.70 -14.74 -10.06
N ASN A 185 -7.93 -14.21 -11.26
CA ASN A 185 -6.94 -13.51 -12.07
C ASN A 185 -6.64 -12.09 -11.56
N LYS A 186 -7.45 -11.57 -10.64
CA LYS A 186 -7.31 -10.24 -10.03
C LYS A 186 -6.75 -10.30 -8.61
N PHE A 187 -6.16 -11.43 -8.22
CA PHE A 187 -5.56 -11.62 -6.90
C PHE A 187 -4.08 -12.00 -7.04
N GLU A 188 -3.22 -11.37 -6.24
CA GLU A 188 -1.80 -11.73 -6.19
C GLU A 188 -1.26 -11.69 -4.76
N ARG A 189 -0.36 -12.63 -4.47
CA ARG A 189 0.43 -12.63 -3.25
C ARG A 189 1.84 -12.21 -3.58
N ILE A 190 2.37 -11.25 -2.83
CA ILE A 190 3.77 -10.85 -2.92
C ILE A 190 4.42 -10.83 -1.54
N GLY A 191 5.75 -10.87 -1.50
CA GLY A 191 6.53 -10.83 -0.30
C GLY A 191 8.01 -10.66 -0.63
N PRO A 192 8.90 -10.66 0.38
CA PRO A 192 10.32 -10.52 0.16
C PRO A 192 10.94 -11.46 -0.86
N ALA A 193 10.46 -12.70 -0.95
CA ALA A 193 11.00 -13.70 -1.87
C ALA A 193 10.54 -13.43 -3.31
N GLU A 194 9.24 -13.16 -3.51
CA GLU A 194 8.65 -12.83 -4.80
C GLU A 194 9.22 -11.52 -5.36
N CYS A 195 9.57 -10.60 -4.47
CA CYS A 195 10.19 -9.32 -4.79
C CYS A 195 11.73 -9.34 -4.79
N LYS A 196 12.36 -10.49 -4.51
CA LYS A 196 13.83 -10.65 -4.48
C LYS A 196 14.56 -9.63 -3.59
N CYS A 197 13.97 -9.32 -2.44
CA CYS A 197 14.52 -8.33 -1.51
C CYS A 197 15.79 -8.85 -0.84
N GLY A 198 16.96 -8.37 -1.26
CA GLY A 198 18.27 -8.77 -0.75
C GLY A 198 19.19 -9.41 -1.79
N GLU A 199 18.71 -9.61 -3.02
CA GLU A 199 19.59 -9.72 -4.18
C GLU A 199 20.00 -8.29 -4.54
N GLU A 200 21.18 -7.87 -4.08
CA GLU A 200 21.76 -6.63 -4.57
C GLU A 200 21.90 -6.76 -6.09
N LYS A 201 21.29 -5.84 -6.83
CA LYS A 201 21.76 -5.57 -8.19
C LYS A 201 23.15 -4.98 -8.01
N GLU A 202 24.19 -5.78 -8.21
CA GLU A 202 25.56 -5.31 -8.43
C GLU A 202 25.61 -4.50 -9.75
N ASP A 203 24.92 -3.37 -9.82
CA ASP A 203 25.29 -2.30 -10.73
C ASP A 203 26.41 -1.54 -10.03
N THR A 204 27.59 -2.16 -10.13
CA THR A 204 28.87 -1.66 -9.64
C THR A 204 29.29 -0.46 -10.50
N GLU A 205 28.69 0.71 -10.29
CA GLU A 205 29.32 1.98 -10.64
C GLU A 205 30.16 2.41 -9.44
N THR A 206 31.29 1.72 -9.27
CA THR A 206 32.35 2.15 -8.36
C THR A 206 32.98 3.41 -8.95
N SER A 207 32.47 4.58 -8.58
CA SER A 207 33.25 5.81 -8.63
C SER A 207 34.38 5.68 -7.60
N LYS A 208 35.51 5.15 -8.05
CA LYS A 208 36.78 5.16 -7.31
C LYS A 208 37.24 6.61 -7.16
N SER A 209 36.83 7.25 -6.08
CA SER A 209 37.52 8.45 -5.58
C SER A 209 38.60 8.01 -4.61
N THR A 210 39.74 7.61 -5.17
CA THR A 210 41.00 7.54 -4.42
C THR A 210 41.35 8.97 -3.99
N GLN A 211 41.29 9.28 -2.69
CA GLN A 211 41.98 10.45 -2.14
C GLN A 211 42.93 10.02 -1.04
N SER A 212 44.18 9.88 -1.47
CA SER A 212 45.40 9.96 -0.70
C SER A 212 45.46 11.22 0.16
N LYS A 213 46.05 11.05 1.35
CA LYS A 213 46.32 12.07 2.38
C LYS A 213 47.13 13.27 1.87
N ALA A 214 46.87 14.39 2.56
CA ALA A 214 47.76 15.52 2.91
C ALA A 214 47.71 16.80 2.04
N SER A 215 47.73 17.94 2.76
CA SER A 215 47.91 19.35 2.34
C SER A 215 46.58 20.06 2.03
N LYS A 216 46.15 21.19 2.62
CA LYS A 216 46.73 22.20 3.51
C LYS A 216 45.57 22.91 4.22
N GLN A 217 45.84 23.37 5.43
CA GLN A 217 44.97 24.11 6.33
C GLN A 217 45.24 25.62 6.16
N SER A 218 44.22 26.37 5.72
CA SER A 218 43.97 27.82 5.84
C SER A 218 42.71 28.05 4.99
N ASP A 219 41.55 28.47 5.46
CA ASP A 219 41.23 29.80 5.99
C ASP A 219 39.79 29.77 6.54
N LEU A 220 39.60 29.42 7.82
CA LEU A 220 38.29 29.57 8.50
C LEU A 220 38.42 29.86 10.01
N GLU A 221 39.62 30.12 10.51
CA GLU A 221 39.94 30.38 11.92
C GLU A 221 40.16 31.88 12.20
N ASP A 222 39.30 32.76 11.68
CA ASP A 222 39.35 34.21 11.97
C ASP A 222 37.97 34.81 12.30
N LEU A 223 37.05 34.01 12.87
CA LEU A 223 35.72 34.51 13.26
C LEU A 223 35.26 34.18 14.69
N PHE A 224 36.04 33.48 15.51
CA PHE A 224 35.70 33.30 16.93
C PHE A 224 36.96 33.38 17.80
N GLY A 225 37.27 34.60 18.21
CA GLY A 225 38.32 34.90 19.19
C GLY A 225 38.04 34.23 20.53
N GLY A 226 38.94 33.31 20.90
CA GLY A 226 39.76 33.32 22.12
C GLY A 226 39.07 33.28 23.49
N GLY A 227 39.38 32.23 24.28
CA GLY A 227 39.38 32.33 25.74
C GLY A 227 39.19 31.04 26.55
N SER A 228 40.26 30.25 26.69
CA SER A 228 40.72 29.44 27.86
C SER A 228 39.73 28.61 28.74
N SER A 229 40.01 27.30 28.82
CA SER A 229 39.49 26.26 29.76
C SER A 229 39.98 26.46 31.23
N PRO A 230 39.71 25.58 32.24
CA PRO A 230 38.97 24.28 32.27
C PRO A 230 38.05 24.04 33.50
N SER A 231 37.37 22.88 33.53
CA SER A 231 36.90 22.10 34.71
C SER A 231 35.39 21.91 34.90
N MET A 232 35.08 20.73 35.48
CA MET A 232 33.85 20.22 36.09
C MET A 232 32.81 19.52 35.20
N GLY A 233 32.44 18.32 35.65
CA GLY A 233 31.28 17.59 35.17
C GLY A 233 29.96 18.19 35.65
N GLY A 234 28.87 17.60 35.17
CA GLY A 234 27.52 17.89 35.64
C GLY A 234 26.50 18.02 34.51
N GLY A 235 25.39 17.28 34.68
CA GLY A 235 24.04 17.69 34.28
C GLY A 235 23.73 17.90 32.80
N SER A 236 22.83 17.07 32.27
CA SER A 236 22.04 17.43 31.10
C SER A 236 21.30 18.76 31.34
N PRO A 237 21.27 19.69 30.37
CA PRO A 237 20.60 20.97 30.56
C PRO A 237 19.08 20.79 30.67
N PRO A 238 18.38 21.62 31.48
CA PRO A 238 16.93 21.57 31.59
C PRO A 238 16.28 22.05 30.28
N LEU A 239 15.19 21.38 29.90
CA LEU A 239 14.38 21.78 28.75
C LEU A 239 13.73 23.15 29.01
N PRO A 240 13.61 24.01 27.98
CA PRO A 240 12.95 25.30 28.11
C PRO A 240 11.45 25.14 28.43
N PRO A 241 10.85 26.09 29.16
CA PRO A 241 9.42 26.04 29.49
C PRO A 241 8.56 26.22 28.24
N MET A 242 7.51 25.41 28.12
CA MET A 242 6.54 25.52 27.04
C MET A 242 5.71 26.80 27.16
N PRO A 243 5.39 27.49 26.04
CA PRO A 243 4.50 28.64 26.07
C PRO A 243 3.05 28.23 26.40
N PRO A 244 2.27 29.09 27.08
CA PRO A 244 0.90 28.80 27.44
C PRO A 244 -0.01 28.79 26.20
N LEU A 245 -0.94 27.82 26.17
CA LEU A 245 -1.93 27.68 25.11
C LEU A 245 -2.98 28.81 25.19
N PRO A 246 -3.41 29.37 24.04
CA PRO A 246 -4.46 30.38 24.02
C PRO A 246 -5.81 29.78 24.40
N VAL A 247 -6.48 30.42 25.37
CA VAL A 247 -7.89 30.20 25.70
C VAL A 247 -8.71 31.04 24.71
N PHE A 248 -9.57 30.39 23.92
CA PHE A 248 -10.55 31.08 23.09
C PHE A 248 -11.89 31.22 23.83
N PRO A 249 -12.63 32.32 23.63
CA PRO A 249 -13.91 32.60 24.27
C PRO A 249 -15.07 31.73 23.76
#